data_AF-A0AAN8VWJ7-F1
#
_entry.id   AF-A0AAN8VWJ7-F1
#
_cell.length_a   1.000
_cell.length_b   1.000
_cell.length_c   1.000
_cell.angle_alpha   90.00
_cell.angle_beta   90.00
_cell.angle_gamma   90.00
#
_symmetry.space_group_name_H-M   'P 1'
#
loop_
_entity.id
_entity.type
_entity.pdbx_description
1 polymer ?
#
loop_
_entity_poly.entity_id
_entity_poly.type
_entity_poly.pdbx_seq_one_letter_code
_entity_poly.pdbx_strand_id
1 'polypeptide(L)'
;MNRWDDLQSQLLSQFRNVSSIIERLRLISDPTNYGDLKSIVEIKEALIAKQMDSLQTLLRSMCTTMDEFHGTVSSLDKIARDGTFLNCCFKVFSLAPETSLFIKFWGISPTFLMKKVGRPKCEGSL
;
A
#
# COMPACT_ATOMS: atom_id res chain seq x y z
N MET A 1 2.96 10.53 -4.22
CA MET A 1 2.81 9.63 -5.38
C MET A 1 4.07 8.82 -5.61
N ASN A 2 5.27 9.41 -5.64
CA ASN A 2 6.54 8.68 -5.91
C ASN A 2 6.72 7.36 -5.13
N ARG A 3 6.43 7.32 -3.82
CA ARG A 3 6.52 6.08 -3.03
C ARG A 3 5.56 4.96 -3.49
N TRP A 4 4.39 5.31 -4.01
CA TRP A 4 3.47 4.34 -4.62
C TRP A 4 4.08 3.73 -5.88
N ASP A 5 4.62 4.58 -6.76
CA ASP A 5 5.22 4.14 -8.02
C ASP A 5 6.45 3.26 -7.81
N ASP A 6 7.27 3.60 -6.81
CA ASP A 6 8.43 2.81 -6.37
C ASP A 6 8.01 1.43 -5.86
N LEU A 7 7.06 1.37 -4.92
CA LEU A 7 6.58 0.12 -4.34
C LEU A 7 5.88 -0.76 -5.40
N GLN A 8 5.11 -0.16 -6.31
CA GLN A 8 4.46 -0.88 -7.41
C GLN A 8 5.51 -1.50 -8.35
N SER A 9 6.51 -0.73 -8.76
CA SER A 9 7.58 -1.20 -9.63
C SER A 9 8.40 -2.32 -8.97
N GLN A 10 8.71 -2.15 -7.68
CA GLN A 10 9.41 -3.14 -6.88
C GLN A 10 8.63 -4.44 -6.76
N LEU A 11 7.33 -4.38 -6.43
CA LEU A 11 6.47 -5.55 -6.31
C LEU A 11 6.37 -6.32 -7.62
N LEU A 12 6.20 -5.63 -8.75
CA LEU A 12 6.18 -6.26 -10.07
C LEU A 12 7.51 -6.94 -10.42
N SER A 13 8.64 -6.31 -10.06
CA SER A 13 9.97 -6.90 -10.25
C SER A 13 10.15 -8.16 -9.40
N GLN A 14 9.82 -8.11 -8.11
CA GLN A 14 9.88 -9.25 -7.20
C GLN A 14 8.99 -10.39 -7.68
N PHE A 15 7.76 -10.10 -8.09
CA PHE A 15 6.83 -11.10 -8.62
C PHE A 15 7.42 -11.81 -9.86
N ARG A 16 7.92 -11.06 -10.84
CA ARG A 16 8.58 -11.63 -12.03
C ARG A 16 9.77 -12.52 -11.66
N ASN A 17 10.59 -12.09 -10.70
CA ASN A 17 11.75 -12.86 -10.24
C ASN A 17 11.32 -14.16 -9.55
N VAL A 18 10.33 -14.09 -8.68
CA VAL A 18 9.73 -15.25 -8.00
C VAL A 18 9.16 -16.24 -9.02
N SER A 19 8.36 -15.77 -9.98
CA SER A 19 7.81 -16.61 -11.05
C SER A 19 8.90 -17.32 -11.84
N SER A 20 9.95 -16.59 -12.25
CA SER A 20 11.06 -17.17 -13.01
C SER A 20 11.82 -18.25 -12.23
N ILE A 21 12.01 -18.08 -10.92
CA ILE A 21 12.64 -19.09 -10.07
C ILE A 21 11.76 -20.33 -9.93
N ILE A 22 10.44 -20.16 -9.74
CA ILE A 22 9.50 -21.28 -9.67
C ILE A 22 9.51 -22.09 -10.98
N GLU A 23 9.52 -21.41 -12.13
CA GLU A 23 9.63 -22.06 -13.44
C GLU A 23 10.95 -22.84 -13.57
N ARG A 24 12.08 -22.23 -13.17
CA ARG A 24 13.37 -22.92 -13.17
C ARG A 24 13.36 -24.12 -12.24
N LEU A 25 12.83 -24.01 -11.02
CA LEU A 25 12.73 -25.12 -10.07
C LEU A 25 11.95 -26.29 -10.65
N ARG A 26 10.87 -26.04 -11.41
CA ARG A 26 10.11 -27.09 -12.11
C ARG A 26 10.96 -27.80 -13.15
N LEU A 27 11.66 -27.04 -14.00
CA LEU A 27 12.56 -27.60 -15.01
C LEU A 27 13.69 -28.42 -14.37
N ILE A 28 14.24 -27.91 -13.26
CA ILE A 28 15.36 -28.54 -12.56
C ILE A 28 14.91 -29.84 -11.86
N SER A 29 13.67 -29.88 -11.38
CA SER A 29 13.13 -31.04 -10.68
C SER A 29 12.88 -32.22 -11.63
N ASP A 30 12.59 -31.95 -12.90
CA ASP A 30 12.35 -32.96 -13.92
C ASP A 30 13.65 -33.73 -14.26
N PRO A 31 13.70 -35.05 -14.01
CA PRO A 31 14.88 -35.88 -14.27
C PRO A 31 15.16 -36.10 -15.76
N THR A 32 14.29 -35.67 -16.68
CA THR A 32 14.48 -35.79 -18.14
C THR A 32 15.26 -34.63 -18.74
N ASN A 33 15.30 -33.46 -18.07
CA ASN A 33 15.90 -32.23 -18.60
C ASN A 33 17.42 -32.14 -18.43
N TYR A 34 18.07 -33.06 -17.72
CA TYR A 34 19.48 -32.95 -17.34
C TYR A 34 20.46 -33.80 -18.14
N GLY A 35 20.00 -34.64 -19.08
CA GLY A 35 20.89 -35.50 -19.88
C GLY A 35 21.96 -36.19 -19.02
N ASP A 36 23.22 -36.04 -19.40
CA ASP A 36 24.38 -36.65 -18.71
C ASP A 36 24.64 -36.11 -17.29
N LEU A 37 24.15 -34.89 -16.96
CA LEU A 37 24.23 -34.32 -15.61
C LEU A 37 23.31 -35.01 -14.60
N LYS A 38 22.37 -35.84 -15.07
CA LYS A 38 21.51 -36.67 -14.20
C LYS A 38 22.33 -37.61 -13.30
N SER A 39 23.53 -37.97 -13.72
CA SER A 39 24.44 -38.86 -12.98
C SER A 39 25.02 -38.23 -11.71
N ILE A 40 24.99 -36.89 -11.58
CA ILE A 40 25.57 -36.16 -10.46
C ILE A 40 24.45 -35.59 -9.58
N VAL A 41 23.87 -36.46 -8.76
CA VAL A 41 22.75 -36.16 -7.84
C VAL A 41 23.07 -34.96 -6.92
N GLU A 42 24.29 -34.88 -6.41
CA GLU A 42 24.74 -33.81 -5.50
C GLU A 42 24.67 -32.41 -6.13
N ILE A 43 24.94 -32.28 -7.44
CA ILE A 43 24.87 -30.99 -8.14
C ILE A 43 23.41 -30.53 -8.27
N LYS A 44 22.50 -31.46 -8.59
CA LYS A 44 21.07 -31.16 -8.69
C LYS A 44 20.53 -30.69 -7.33
N GLU A 45 20.84 -31.41 -6.27
CA GLU A 45 20.37 -31.08 -4.91
C GLU A 45 20.92 -29.74 -4.42
N ALA A 46 22.22 -29.49 -4.63
CA ALA A 46 22.84 -28.20 -4.28
C ALA A 46 22.21 -27.03 -5.07
N LEU A 47 21.91 -27.23 -6.36
CA LEU A 47 21.24 -26.22 -7.17
C LEU A 47 19.81 -25.96 -6.69
N ILE A 48 19.03 -27.00 -6.40
CA ILE A 48 17.66 -26.86 -5.88
C ILE A 48 17.67 -26.11 -4.55
N ALA A 49 18.58 -26.47 -3.63
CA ALA A 49 18.73 -25.79 -2.35
C ALA A 49 19.00 -24.29 -2.54
N LYS A 50 19.96 -23.94 -3.40
CA LYS A 50 20.29 -22.54 -3.70
C LYS A 50 19.12 -21.77 -4.32
N GLN A 51 18.36 -22.39 -5.22
CA GLN A 51 17.17 -21.78 -5.81
C GLN A 51 16.08 -21.57 -4.75
N MET A 52 15.90 -22.53 -3.83
CA MET A 52 14.92 -22.45 -2.76
C MET A 52 15.26 -21.35 -1.74
N ASP A 53 16.54 -21.20 -1.38
CA ASP A 53 17.01 -20.11 -0.51
C ASP A 53 16.79 -18.74 -1.15
N SER A 54 17.09 -18.62 -2.45
CA SER A 54 16.82 -17.40 -3.22
C SER A 54 15.32 -17.10 -3.29
N LEU A 55 14.49 -18.13 -3.50
CA LEU A 55 13.04 -18.00 -3.53
C LEU A 55 12.48 -17.53 -2.19
N GLN A 56 12.93 -18.13 -1.08
CA GLN A 56 12.52 -17.74 0.26
C GLN A 56 12.88 -16.28 0.56
N THR A 57 14.09 -15.85 0.18
CA THR A 57 14.54 -14.47 0.36
C THR A 57 13.68 -13.48 -0.42
N LEU A 58 13.37 -13.80 -1.69
CA LEU A 58 12.53 -12.96 -2.53
C LEU A 58 11.08 -12.90 -2.05
N LEU A 59 10.49 -14.03 -1.65
CA LEU A 59 9.14 -14.07 -1.11
C LEU A 59 9.02 -13.24 0.18
N ARG A 60 10.02 -13.33 1.07
CA ARG A 60 10.06 -12.49 2.28
C ARG A 60 10.13 -11.00 1.93
N SER A 61 10.98 -10.64 0.98
CA SER A 61 11.08 -9.26 0.48
C SER A 61 9.77 -8.77 -0.14
N MET A 62 9.06 -9.65 -0.86
CA MET A 62 7.76 -9.38 -1.45
C MET A 62 6.70 -9.13 -0.38
N CYS A 63 6.66 -9.94 0.68
CA CYS A 63 5.77 -9.72 1.83
C CYS A 63 5.99 -8.33 2.46
N THR A 64 7.26 -7.97 2.74
CA THR A 64 7.59 -6.63 3.28
C THR A 64 7.10 -5.51 2.36
N THR A 65 7.27 -5.68 1.04
CA THR A 65 6.82 -4.68 0.07
C THR A 65 5.30 -4.54 0.06
N MET A 66 4.56 -5.65 0.20
CA MET A 66 3.10 -5.65 0.32
C MET A 66 2.61 -4.98 1.61
N ASP A 67 3.30 -5.19 2.73
CA ASP A 67 2.97 -4.53 4.00
C ASP A 67 3.13 -3.00 3.91
N GLU A 68 4.21 -2.54 3.27
CA GLU A 68 4.42 -1.10 3.01
C GLU A 68 3.36 -0.53 2.07
N PHE A 69 2.96 -1.30 1.05
CA PHE A 69 1.90 -0.93 0.13
C PHE A 69 0.58 -0.76 0.87
N HIS A 70 0.24 -1.70 1.76
CA HIS A 70 -0.94 -1.64 2.61
C HIS A 70 -0.94 -0.40 3.51
N GLY A 71 0.22 -0.04 4.09
CA GLY A 71 0.35 1.20 4.88
C GLY A 71 0.09 2.47 4.05
N THR A 72 0.54 2.49 2.80
CA THR A 72 0.30 3.60 1.86
C THR A 72 -1.19 3.71 1.51
N VAL A 73 -1.83 2.59 1.14
CA VAL A 73 -3.28 2.53 0.87
C VAL A 73 -4.08 2.99 2.08
N SER A 74 -3.74 2.50 3.28
CA SER A 74 -4.39 2.88 4.53
C SER A 74 -4.31 4.39 4.79
N SER A 75 -3.17 5.00 4.47
CA SER A 75 -2.97 6.44 4.62
C SER A 75 -3.81 7.24 3.63
N LEU A 76 -3.92 6.79 2.37
CA LEU A 76 -4.78 7.41 1.36
C LEU A 76 -6.26 7.30 1.72
N ASP A 77 -6.69 6.13 2.18
CA ASP A 77 -8.06 5.87 2.65
C ASP A 77 -8.43 6.78 3.84
N LYS A 78 -7.50 6.99 4.78
CA LYS A 78 -7.66 7.97 5.85
C LYS A 78 -7.86 9.39 5.30
N ILE A 79 -7.01 9.84 4.37
CA ILE A 79 -7.12 11.17 3.76
C ILE A 79 -8.47 11.34 3.06
N ALA A 80 -8.95 10.32 2.34
CA ALA A 80 -10.25 10.34 1.66
C ALA A 80 -11.42 10.46 2.66
N ARG A 81 -11.38 9.71 3.77
CA ARG A 81 -12.37 9.81 4.85
C ARG A 81 -12.34 11.20 5.51
N ASP A 82 -11.15 11.69 5.85
CA ASP A 82 -10.98 13.00 6.46
C ASP A 82 -11.49 14.12 5.54
N GLY A 83 -11.20 14.05 4.24
CA GLY A 83 -11.73 14.98 3.24
C GLY A 83 -13.26 14.95 3.11
N THR A 84 -13.85 13.74 3.13
CA THR A 84 -15.31 13.57 3.11
C THR A 84 -15.97 14.15 4.36
N PHE A 85 -15.37 13.93 5.53
CA PHE A 85 -15.83 14.49 6.79
C PHE A 85 -15.80 16.02 6.77
N LEU A 86 -14.69 16.61 6.33
CA LEU A 86 -14.57 18.07 6.21
C LEU A 86 -15.60 18.66 5.25
N ASN A 87 -15.84 18.00 4.11
CA ASN A 87 -16.88 18.42 3.17
C ASN A 87 -18.28 18.41 3.81
N CYS A 88 -18.61 17.35 4.56
CA CYS A 88 -19.87 17.26 5.30
C CYS A 88 -20.02 18.39 6.33
N CYS A 89 -18.99 18.64 7.14
CA CYS A 89 -18.98 19.74 8.09
C CYS A 89 -19.18 21.10 7.41
N PHE A 90 -18.52 21.34 6.28
CA PHE A 90 -18.67 22.57 5.52
C PHE A 90 -20.09 22.75 4.96
N LYS A 91 -20.70 21.67 4.46
CA LYS A 91 -22.06 21.68 3.95
C LYS A 91 -23.09 21.93 5.07
N VAL A 92 -22.92 21.31 6.24
CA VAL A 92 -23.75 21.58 7.43
C VAL A 92 -23.58 23.02 7.91
N PHE A 93 -22.36 23.55 7.90
CA PHE A 93 -22.09 24.97 8.24
C PHE A 93 -22.78 25.93 7.29
N SER A 94 -22.72 25.65 5.99
CA SER A 94 -23.37 26.47 4.95
C SER A 94 -24.91 26.43 5.04
N LEU A 95 -25.48 25.34 5.55
CA LEU A 95 -26.93 25.15 5.66
C LEU A 95 -27.52 25.56 7.02
N ALA A 96 -26.71 25.64 8.07
CA ALA A 96 -27.14 26.00 9.43
C ALA A 96 -26.23 27.10 10.03
N PRO A 97 -26.44 28.38 9.64
CA PRO A 97 -25.65 29.50 10.17
C PRO A 97 -25.93 29.79 11.66
N GLU A 98 -27.00 29.22 12.24
CA GLU A 98 -27.29 29.40 13.66
C GLU A 98 -26.40 28.50 14.55
N THR A 99 -25.61 29.17 15.40
CA THR A 99 -24.68 28.56 16.37
C THR A 99 -25.34 27.60 17.36
N SER A 100 -26.66 27.73 17.56
CA SER A 100 -27.48 26.90 18.47
C SER A 100 -27.62 25.44 17.98
N LEU A 101 -27.71 25.23 16.66
CA LEU A 101 -27.84 23.89 16.05
C LEU A 101 -26.52 23.14 16.03
N PHE A 102 -25.39 23.83 15.84
CA PHE A 102 -24.05 23.22 15.84
C PHE A 102 -23.70 22.55 17.17
N ILE A 103 -23.96 23.24 18.28
CA ILE A 103 -23.69 22.71 19.62
C ILE A 103 -24.61 21.52 19.92
N LYS A 104 -25.88 21.58 19.51
CA LYS A 104 -26.84 20.49 19.70
C LYS A 104 -26.51 19.23 18.90
N PHE A 105 -26.04 19.37 17.66
CA PHE A 105 -25.82 18.22 16.77
C PHE A 105 -24.44 17.59 16.91
N TRP A 106 -23.40 18.40 17.13
CA TRP A 106 -22.01 17.94 17.12
C TRP A 106 -21.32 18.05 18.48
N GLY A 107 -21.94 18.68 19.48
CA GLY A 107 -21.36 18.86 20.83
C GLY A 107 -20.11 19.75 20.86
N ILE A 108 -19.74 20.39 19.74
CA ILE A 108 -18.53 21.20 19.60
C ILE A 108 -18.94 22.65 19.31
N SER A 109 -18.37 23.59 20.06
CA SER A 109 -18.62 25.02 19.85
C SER A 109 -17.98 25.49 18.54
N PRO A 110 -18.71 26.21 17.66
CA PRO A 110 -18.19 26.70 16.37
C PRO A 110 -16.90 27.52 16.48
N THR A 111 -16.73 28.27 17.58
CA THR A 111 -15.54 29.07 17.88
C THR A 111 -14.29 28.23 18.16
N PHE A 112 -14.46 26.99 18.66
CA PHE A 112 -13.35 26.06 18.90
C PHE A 112 -12.80 25.50 17.58
N LEU A 113 -13.68 25.20 16.63
CA LEU A 113 -13.31 24.79 15.26
C LEU A 113 -12.62 25.93 14.49
N MET A 114 -13.11 27.17 14.61
CA MET A 114 -12.50 28.36 14.00
C MET A 114 -11.04 28.60 14.43
N LYS A 115 -10.69 28.29 15.68
CA LYS A 115 -9.30 28.36 16.16
C LYS A 115 -8.40 27.24 15.61
N LYS A 116 -8.98 26.09 15.25
CA LYS A 116 -8.24 24.91 14.79
C LYS A 116 -8.05 24.85 13.27
N VAL A 117 -9.03 25.34 12.51
CA VAL A 117 -9.03 25.28 11.04
C VAL A 117 -8.38 26.53 10.40
N GLY A 118 -8.15 27.59 11.20
CA GLY A 118 -7.72 28.88 10.67
C GLY A 118 -8.90 29.57 9.99
N ARG A 119 -9.06 30.87 10.25
CA ARG A 119 -10.20 31.65 9.74
C ARG A 119 -10.14 31.66 8.20
N PRO A 120 -11.15 31.14 7.46
CA PRO A 120 -11.18 31.32 6.02
C PRO A 120 -11.25 32.82 5.74
N LYS A 121 -10.31 33.31 4.94
CA LYS A 121 -10.28 34.70 4.48
C LYS A 121 -11.47 34.87 3.52
N CYS A 122 -12.56 35.46 4.00
CA CYS A 122 -13.63 35.93 3.14
C CYS A 122 -13.08 37.11 2.34
N GLU A 123 -12.57 36.85 1.15
CA GLU A 123 -12.32 37.90 0.16
C GLU A 123 -13.63 38.23 -0.55
N GLY A 124 -14.01 39.51 -0.49
CA GLY A 124 -14.72 40.18 -1.58
C GLY A 124 -16.24 40.28 -1.45
N SER A 125 -16.68 41.36 -0.82
CA SER A 125 -17.92 42.06 -1.18
C SER A 125 -17.87 42.57 -2.62
N LEU A 126 -18.96 42.39 -3.36
CA LEU A 126 -19.51 43.33 -4.35
C LEU A 126 -20.96 42.96 -4.65
#